data_AF-A0A1N6MVF7-F1
#
_entry.id   AF-A0A1N6MVF7-F1
#
_cell.length_a   1.000
_cell.length_b   1.000
_cell.length_c   1.000
_cell.angle_alpha   90.00
_cell.angle_beta   90.00
_cell.angle_gamma   90.00
#
_symmetry.space_group_name_H-M   'P 1'
#
loop_
_entity.id
_entity.type
_entity.pdbx_description
1 polymer ?
#
loop_
_entity_poly.entity_id
_entity_poly.type
_entity_poly.pdbx_seq_one_letter_code
_entity_poly.pdbx_strand_id
1 'polypeptide(L)' 'MCNSTNQRCIVPPHLLEYIAKHCDEKDKEYVLRTLEHVNSLMSKSAQKPPLQKKDITKTDKEKSN' A
#
# COMPACT_ATOMS: atom_id res chain seq x y z
N MET A 1 -11.89 4.60 4.87
CA MET A 1 -11.89 3.12 4.92
C MET A 1 -11.17 2.61 3.68
N CYS A 2 -10.17 1.74 3.84
CA CYS A 2 -9.41 1.16 2.72
C CYS A 2 -10.23 0.02 2.09
N ASN A 3 -10.77 0.25 0.88
CA ASN A 3 -11.38 -0.73 -0.04
C ASN A 3 -11.34 -0.03 -1.42
N SER A 4 -11.01 -0.64 -2.56
CA SER A 4 -11.17 -2.01 -3.08
C SER A 4 -10.25 -2.05 -4.33
N THR A 5 -9.44 -3.05 -4.68
CA THR A 5 -9.39 -4.49 -4.47
C THR A 5 -7.89 -4.85 -4.60
N ASN A 6 -7.29 -5.52 -3.60
CA ASN A 6 -5.87 -5.92 -3.56
C ASN A 6 -4.80 -4.82 -3.38
N GLN A 7 -5.17 -3.58 -3.08
CA GLN A 7 -4.16 -2.58 -2.73
C GLN A 7 -3.72 -2.81 -1.28
N ARG A 8 -2.47 -3.26 -1.08
CA ARG A 8 -1.88 -3.38 0.26
C ARG A 8 -1.84 -2.00 0.88
N CYS A 9 -2.67 -1.76 1.89
CA CYS A 9 -2.69 -0.51 2.64
C CYS A 9 -1.47 -0.51 3.57
N ILE A 10 -0.40 0.18 3.15
CA ILE A 10 0.81 0.33 3.96
C ILE A 10 0.55 1.44 4.99
N VAL A 11 0.89 1.18 6.26
CA VAL A 11 0.81 2.19 7.32
C VAL A 11 1.71 3.38 6.97
N PRO A 12 1.25 4.65 7.07
CA PRO A 12 2.08 5.80 6.75
C PRO A 12 3.34 5.91 7.65
N PRO A 13 4.53 6.20 7.10
CA PRO A 13 5.77 6.36 7.89
C PRO A 13 5.64 7.36 9.02
N HIS A 14 5.01 8.51 8.77
CA HIS A 14 4.82 9.57 9.77
C HIS A 14 4.01 9.12 10.99
N LEU A 15 3.10 8.16 10.83
CA LEU A 15 2.37 7.58 11.95
C LEU A 15 3.29 6.71 12.81
N LEU A 16 4.16 5.92 12.20
CA LEU A 16 5.14 5.11 12.91
C LEU A 16 6.22 5.99 13.58
N GLU A 17 6.62 7.09 12.95
CA GLU A 17 7.51 8.11 13.58
C GLU A 17 6.87 8.73 14.81
N TYR A 18 5.58 9.06 14.75
CA TYR A 18 4.84 9.57 15.90
C TYR A 18 4.78 8.53 17.01
N ILE A 19 4.42 7.29 16.70
CA ILE A 19 4.37 6.21 17.69
C ILE A 19 5.75 6.00 18.33
N ALA A 20 6.84 5.98 17.55
CA ALA A 20 8.20 5.78 18.06
C ALA A 20 8.67 6.89 19.03
N LYS A 21 8.05 8.07 18.98
CA LYS A 21 8.31 9.19 19.90
C LYS A 21 7.50 9.10 21.20
N HIS A 22 6.39 8.35 21.19
CA HIS A 22 5.41 8.33 22.29
C HIS A 22 5.22 6.94 22.91
N CYS A 23 5.84 5.89 22.38
CA CYS A 23 5.79 4.55 22.95
C CYS A 23 6.93 4.30 23.95
N ASP A 24 6.75 3.26 24.76
CA ASP A 24 7.76 2.82 25.73
C ASP A 24 9.02 2.29 25.03
N GLU A 25 10.15 2.31 25.73
CA GLU A 25 11.44 1.84 25.20
C GLU A 25 11.40 0.39 24.70
N LYS A 26 10.59 -0.45 25.35
CA LYS A 26 10.40 -1.86 24.98
C LYS A 26 9.77 -2.01 23.59
N ASP A 27 8.84 -1.13 23.25
CA ASP A 27 8.10 -1.20 21.98
C ASP A 27 8.82 -0.41 20.88
N LYS A 28 9.62 0.59 21.26
CA LYS A 28 10.30 1.51 20.35
C LYS A 28 11.14 0.80 19.30
N GLU A 29 11.88 -0.24 19.69
CA GLU A 29 12.69 -1.01 18.75
C GLU A 29 11.84 -1.66 17.66
N TYR A 30 10.70 -2.26 18.02
CA TYR A 30 9.78 -2.89 17.07
C TYR A 30 9.12 -1.87 16.15
N VAL A 31 8.75 -0.70 16.68
CA VAL A 31 8.18 0.39 15.89
C VAL A 31 9.20 0.91 14.87
N LEU A 32 10.47 1.10 15.27
CA LEU A 32 11.54 1.53 14.38
C LEU A 32 11.84 0.51 13.27
N ARG A 33 11.89 -0.79 13.60
CA ARG A 33 12.04 -1.87 12.61
C ARG A 33 10.87 -1.88 11.61
N THR A 34 9.66 -1.63 12.09
CA THR A 34 8.46 -1.55 11.23
C THR A 34 8.53 -0.33 10.31
N LEU A 35 8.97 0.82 10.83
CA LEU A 35 9.17 2.05 10.06
C LEU A 35 10.19 1.85 8.93
N GLU A 36 11.33 1.23 9.22
CA GLU A 36 12.34 0.90 8.22
C GLU A 36 11.76 -0.01 7.11
N HIS A 37 11.01 -1.04 7.52
CA HIS A 37 10.39 -1.96 6.57
C HIS A 37 9.38 -1.24 5.66
N VAL A 38 8.53 -0.38 6.23
CA VAL A 38 7.56 0.43 5.49
C VAL A 38 8.25 1.37 4.48
N ASN A 39 9.32 2.05 4.88
CA ASN A 39 10.08 2.93 3.99
C ASN A 39 10.69 2.14 2.80
N SER A 40 11.20 0.94 3.06
CA SER A 40 11.67 0.04 2.00
C SER A 40 10.55 -0.37 1.05
N LEU A 41 9.37 -0.70 1.58
CA LEU A 41 8.21 -1.09 0.76
C LEU A 41 7.72 0.05 -0.12
N MET A 42 7.61 1.27 0.41
CA MET A 42 7.20 2.44 -0.36
C MET A 42 8.22 2.79 -1.45
N SER A 43 9.51 2.74 -1.14
CA SER A 43 10.59 2.97 -2.11
C SER A 43 10.56 1.94 -3.26
N LYS A 44 10.35 0.65 -2.92
CA LYS A 44 10.21 -0.42 -3.93
C LYS A 44 8.94 -0.30 -4.76
N SER A 45 7.84 0.17 -4.17
CA SER A 45 6.59 0.41 -4.88
C SER A 45 6.73 1.54 -5.90
N ALA A 46 7.47 2.60 -5.58
CA ALA A 46 7.72 3.71 -6.50
C ALA A 46 8.55 3.30 -7.74
N GLN A 47 9.36 2.25 -7.61
CA GLN A 47 10.20 1.72 -8.70
C GLN A 47 9.46 0.74 -9.63
N LYS A 48 8.29 0.22 -9.25
CA LYS A 48 7.52 -0.67 -10.11
C LYS A 48 6.60 0.17 -11.00
N PRO A 49 6.67 0.03 -12.34
CA PRO A 49 5.72 0.71 -13.22
C PRO A 49 4.29 0.27 -12.86
N PRO A 50 3.30 1.17 -12.93
CA PRO A 50 1.92 0.81 -12.63
C PRO A 50 1.50 -0.37 -13.51
N LEU A 51 1.03 -1.45 -12.88
CA LEU A 51 0.43 -2.57 -13.59
C LEU A 51 -0.72 -2.00 -14.43
N GLN A 52 -0.54 -1.97 -15.75
CA GLN A 52 -1.58 -1.61 -16.69
C GLN A 52 -2.76 -2.54 -16.44
N LYS A 53 -3.84 -2.00 -15.89
CA LYS A 53 -5.10 -2.72 -15.76
C LYS A 53 -5.58 -2.92 -17.20
N LYS A 54 -5.51 -4.15 -17.72
CA LYS A 54 -6.16 -4.50 -18.98
C LYS A 54 -7.66 -4.44 -18.72
N ASP A 55 -8.27 -3.32 -19.10
CA ASP A 55 -9.71 -3.14 -19.11
C ASP A 55 -10.27 -4.11 -20.17
N ILE A 56 -10.83 -5.24 -19.74
CA ILE A 56 -11.59 -6.11 -20.64
C ILE A 56 -13.04 -5.62 -20.61
N THR A 57 -13.29 -4.48 -21.25
CA THR A 57 -14.65 -4.11 -21.66
C THR A 57 -14.96 -4.84 -22.97
N LYS A 58 -15.53 -6.05 -22.89
CA LYS A 58 -16.20 -6.64 -24.06
C LYS A 58 -17.63 -6.13 -24.11
N THR A 59 -17.80 -5.00 -24.78
CA THR A 59 -19.08 -4.63 -25.38
C THR A 59 -19.14 -5.32 -26.74
N ASP A 60 -20.09 -6.22 -26.95
CA ASP A 60 -20.64 -6.44 -28.28
C ASP A 60 -22.15 -6.61 -28.16
N LYS A 61 -22.86 -5.63 -28.73
CA LYS A 61 -24.30 -5.61 -28.92
C LYS A 61 -24.62 -6.39 -30.19
N GLU A 62 -25.61 -7.26 -30.09
CA GLU A 62 -26.74 -7.39 -31.03
C GLU A 62 -26.48 -7.35 -32.55
N LYS A 63 -26.76 -8.49 -33.20
CA LYS A 63 -27.45 -8.55 -34.50
C LYS A 63 -28.25 -9.85 -34.55
N SER A 64 -29.53 -9.81 -34.17
CA SER A 64 -30.70 -9.62 -35.05
C SER A 64 -30.87 -10.73 -36.09
N ASN A 65 -31.89 -11.56 -35.85
CA ASN A 65 -32.73 -12.35 -36.76
C ASN A 65 -32.08 -13.10 -37.92
#